data_AF-A0A353GTU6-F1
#
_entry.id   AF-A0A353GTU6-F1
#
_cell.length_a   1.000
_cell.length_b   1.000
_cell.length_c   1.000
_cell.angle_alpha   90.00
_cell.angle_beta   90.00
_cell.angle_gamma   90.00
#
_symmetry.space_group_name_H-M   'P 1'
#
loop_
_entity.id
_entity.type
_entity.pdbx_description
1 polymer ?
#
loop_
_entity_poly.entity_id
_entity_poly.type
_entity_poly.pdbx_seq_one_letter_code
_entity_poly.pdbx_strand_id
1 'polypeptide(L)'
;MNMTHYMELLATNQPWNLLRFMAVPVIFAETLVAIEFLIVYYRKTSGALKTTSKVLSTLAAVYFTFVVFLPLLFTALPGIHWRTSVDFIAVWSYLLGVIPFVALALIDLGWVGKRKSPDEKMKLHFIWLTVFLVVAHVAMIFGMINPQIILKTAGKM
;
A
#
# COMPACT_ATOMS: atom_id res chain seq x y z
N MET A 1 -9.18 12.79 22.15
CA MET A 1 -9.14 11.32 22.03
C MET A 1 -7.76 10.94 21.53
N ASN A 2 -7.04 10.03 22.20
CA ASN A 2 -5.68 9.67 21.77
C ASN A 2 -5.79 8.70 20.58
N MET A 3 -5.63 9.20 19.36
CA MET A 3 -5.66 8.40 18.11
C MET A 3 -4.21 8.09 17.68
N THR A 4 -4.01 7.07 16.84
CA THR A 4 -2.71 6.88 16.16
C THR A 4 -2.51 8.02 15.15
N HIS A 5 -1.27 8.32 14.76
CA HIS A 5 -0.99 9.32 13.72
C HIS A 5 -1.62 8.92 12.38
N TYR A 6 -1.69 7.62 12.09
CA TYR A 6 -2.38 7.12 10.90
C TYR A 6 -3.88 7.49 10.94
N MET A 7 -4.56 7.27 12.06
CA MET A 7 -5.97 7.64 12.21
C MET A 7 -6.17 9.15 12.26
N GLU A 8 -5.25 9.89 12.85
CA GLU A 8 -5.29 11.36 12.89
C GLU A 8 -5.14 11.97 11.50
N LEU A 9 -4.23 11.44 10.67
CA LEU A 9 -4.08 11.82 9.28
C LEU A 9 -5.40 11.63 8.50
N LEU A 10 -6.08 10.50 8.70
CA LEU A 10 -7.34 10.19 8.03
C LEU A 10 -8.54 10.98 8.57
N ALA A 11 -8.52 11.35 9.85
CA ALA A 11 -9.57 12.12 10.50
C ALA A 11 -9.46 13.63 10.24
N THR A 12 -8.25 14.13 10.01
CA THR A 12 -8.02 15.54 9.70
C THR A 12 -8.52 15.86 8.30
N ASN A 13 -9.23 16.97 8.13
CA ASN A 13 -9.70 17.45 6.83
C ASN A 13 -10.52 16.41 6.03
N GLN A 14 -11.45 15.72 6.72
CA GLN A 14 -12.42 14.86 6.04
C GLN A 14 -13.32 15.68 5.10
N PRO A 15 -13.62 15.16 3.90
CA PRO A 15 -13.36 13.79 3.41
C PRO A 15 -12.03 13.62 2.63
N TRP A 16 -11.29 14.70 2.40
CA TRP A 16 -10.21 14.73 1.42
C TRP A 16 -9.02 13.84 1.78
N ASN A 17 -8.61 13.82 3.05
CA ASN A 17 -7.49 12.98 3.49
C ASN A 17 -7.84 11.50 3.42
N LEU A 18 -9.06 11.12 3.81
CA LEU A 18 -9.52 9.74 3.73
C LEU A 18 -9.56 9.25 2.28
N LEU A 19 -10.03 10.09 1.35
CA LEU A 19 -10.01 9.77 -0.07
C LEU A 19 -8.58 9.59 -0.59
N ARG A 20 -7.68 10.53 -0.26
CA ARG A 20 -6.30 10.56 -0.77
C ARG A 20 -5.42 9.44 -0.21
N PHE A 21 -5.45 9.24 1.10
CA PHE A 21 -4.54 8.34 1.81
C PHE A 21 -5.14 6.95 2.03
N MET A 22 -6.39 6.69 1.68
CA MET A 22 -6.97 5.35 1.85
C MET A 22 -7.79 4.92 0.65
N ALA A 23 -8.87 5.64 0.33
CA ALA A 23 -9.82 5.15 -0.66
C ALA A 23 -9.19 4.95 -2.05
N VAL A 24 -8.47 5.96 -2.56
CA VAL A 24 -7.84 5.87 -3.87
C VAL A 24 -6.77 4.75 -3.93
N PRO A 25 -5.80 4.67 -2.99
CA PRO A 25 -4.86 3.55 -2.93
C PRO A 25 -5.52 2.16 -2.89
N VAL A 26 -6.58 2.00 -2.08
CA VAL A 26 -7.30 0.73 -1.93
C VAL A 26 -8.02 0.35 -3.21
N ILE A 27 -8.73 1.29 -3.85
CA ILE A 27 -9.42 1.05 -5.13
C ILE A 27 -8.42 0.60 -6.20
N PHE A 28 -7.26 1.27 -6.30
CA PHE A 28 -6.22 0.84 -7.23
C PHE A 28 -5.71 -0.56 -6.93
N ALA A 29 -5.42 -0.87 -5.66
CA ALA A 29 -4.93 -2.17 -5.26
C ALA A 29 -5.95 -3.29 -5.56
N GLU A 30 -7.20 -3.12 -5.15
CA GLU A 30 -8.25 -4.11 -5.35
C GLU A 30 -8.57 -4.32 -6.83
N THR A 31 -8.61 -3.24 -7.63
CA THR A 31 -8.80 -3.32 -9.07
C THR A 31 -7.65 -4.07 -9.74
N LEU A 32 -6.41 -3.78 -9.33
CA LEU A 32 -5.22 -4.45 -9.87
C LEU A 32 -5.22 -5.94 -9.51
N VAL A 33 -5.57 -6.28 -8.27
CA VAL A 33 -5.74 -7.66 -7.82
C VAL A 33 -6.81 -8.39 -8.64
N ALA A 34 -7.98 -7.76 -8.86
CA ALA A 34 -9.05 -8.35 -9.65
C ALA A 34 -8.62 -8.65 -11.09
N ILE A 35 -7.93 -7.70 -11.75
CA ILE A 35 -7.44 -7.89 -13.12
C ILE A 35 -6.36 -8.97 -13.19
N GLU A 36 -5.44 -9.00 -12.22
CA GLU A 36 -4.39 -10.03 -12.19
C GLU A 36 -4.96 -11.42 -11.92
N PHE A 37 -5.99 -11.56 -11.09
CA PHE A 37 -6.73 -12.81 -10.97
C PHE A 37 -7.35 -13.26 -12.29
N LEU A 38 -7.94 -12.35 -13.06
CA LEU A 38 -8.48 -12.67 -14.39
C LEU A 38 -7.37 -13.08 -15.37
N ILE A 39 -6.21 -12.41 -15.34
CA ILE A 39 -5.05 -12.75 -16.17
C ILE A 39 -4.57 -14.17 -15.86
N VAL A 40 -4.44 -14.51 -14.57
CA VAL A 40 -4.04 -15.84 -14.10
C VAL A 40 -5.07 -16.90 -14.48
N TYR A 41 -6.36 -16.62 -14.24
CA TYR A 41 -7.46 -17.55 -14.53
C TYR A 41 -7.56 -17.90 -16.01
N TYR A 42 -7.52 -16.89 -16.89
CA TYR A 42 -7.57 -17.10 -18.34
C TYR A 42 -6.20 -17.42 -18.96
N ARG A 43 -5.12 -17.46 -18.16
CA ARG A 43 -3.72 -17.60 -18.61
C ARG A 43 -3.37 -16.67 -19.79
N LYS A 44 -3.85 -15.43 -19.74
CA LYS A 44 -3.60 -14.46 -20.82
C LYS A 44 -2.22 -13.86 -20.69
N THR A 45 -1.35 -14.14 -21.65
CA THR A 45 0.01 -13.58 -21.69
C THR A 45 0.09 -12.26 -22.47
N SER A 46 -0.98 -11.86 -23.18
CA SER A 46 -1.07 -10.62 -23.95
C SER A 46 -2.53 -10.16 -24.13
N GLY A 47 -2.71 -8.92 -24.60
CA GLY A 47 -4.01 -8.33 -24.95
C GLY A 47 -4.49 -7.25 -23.99
N ALA A 48 -5.74 -6.82 -24.16
CA ALA A 48 -6.32 -5.66 -23.46
C ALA A 48 -6.18 -5.76 -21.94
N LEU A 49 -6.44 -6.93 -21.34
CA LEU A 49 -6.32 -7.13 -19.88
C LEU A 49 -4.90 -6.87 -19.37
N LYS A 50 -3.86 -7.32 -20.10
CA LYS A 50 -2.48 -7.10 -19.66
C LYS A 50 -2.05 -5.65 -19.85
N THR A 51 -2.53 -4.98 -20.91
CA THR A 51 -2.33 -3.54 -21.10
C THR A 51 -3.00 -2.73 -19.99
N THR A 52 -4.25 -3.07 -19.63
CA THR A 52 -4.97 -2.42 -18.54
C THR A 52 -4.26 -2.63 -17.19
N SER A 53 -3.80 -3.84 -16.90
CA SER A 53 -3.00 -4.10 -15.69
C SER A 53 -1.74 -3.23 -15.64
N LYS A 54 -0.99 -3.16 -16.74
CA LYS A 54 0.21 -2.34 -16.86
C LYS A 54 -0.06 -0.85 -16.63
N VAL A 55 -1.14 -0.32 -17.20
CA VAL A 55 -1.53 1.09 -17.01
C VAL A 55 -1.92 1.31 -15.56
N LEU A 56 -2.72 0.42 -14.97
CA LEU A 56 -3.17 0.55 -13.58
C LEU A 56 -2.04 0.42 -12.57
N SER A 57 -1.14 -0.54 -12.72
CA SER A 57 0.02 -0.72 -11.82
C SER A 57 0.94 0.51 -11.87
N THR A 58 1.15 1.07 -13.06
CA THR A 58 1.95 2.29 -13.26
C THR A 58 1.27 3.49 -12.60
N LEU A 59 -0.02 3.71 -12.86
CA LEU A 59 -0.78 4.80 -12.25
C LEU A 59 -0.85 4.67 -10.72
N ALA A 60 -1.08 3.46 -10.21
CA ALA A 60 -1.11 3.18 -8.78
C ALA A 60 0.25 3.48 -8.13
N ALA A 61 1.35 3.05 -8.74
CA ALA A 61 2.69 3.32 -8.23
C ALA A 61 3.05 4.80 -8.26
N VAL A 62 2.71 5.52 -9.34
CA VAL A 62 2.90 6.97 -9.43
C VAL A 62 2.07 7.68 -8.36
N TYR A 63 0.79 7.35 -8.26
CA TYR A 63 -0.10 7.95 -7.26
C TYR A 63 0.42 7.71 -5.84
N PHE A 64 0.68 6.45 -5.49
CA PHE A 64 1.14 6.10 -4.15
C PHE A 64 2.50 6.74 -3.83
N THR A 65 3.41 6.84 -4.80
CA THR A 65 4.71 7.47 -4.58
C THR A 65 4.58 8.97 -4.37
N PHE A 66 3.96 9.69 -5.32
CA PHE A 66 3.98 11.15 -5.33
C PHE A 66 2.91 11.79 -4.45
N VAL A 67 1.74 11.18 -4.33
CA VAL A 67 0.60 11.76 -3.60
C VAL A 67 0.55 11.29 -2.15
N VAL A 68 1.08 10.09 -1.87
CA VAL A 68 1.02 9.48 -0.54
C VAL A 68 2.40 9.45 0.11
N PHE A 69 3.36 8.73 -0.45
CA PHE A 69 4.64 8.45 0.19
C PHE A 69 5.51 9.69 0.37
N LEU A 70 5.73 10.49 -0.68
CA LEU A 70 6.59 11.68 -0.58
C LEU A 70 6.06 12.72 0.42
N PRO A 71 4.76 13.10 0.41
CA PRO A 71 4.24 14.01 1.42
C PRO A 71 4.40 13.46 2.83
N LEU A 72 4.10 12.17 3.06
CA LEU A 72 4.23 11.59 4.40
C LEU A 72 5.69 11.53 4.86
N LEU A 73 6.61 11.16 3.98
CA LEU A 73 8.03 11.06 4.29
C LEU A 73 8.67 12.42 4.61
N PHE A 74 8.36 13.46 3.82
CA PHE A 74 9.05 14.75 3.93
C PHE A 74 8.30 15.79 4.76
N THR A 75 6.99 15.66 4.94
CA THR A 75 6.20 16.65 5.69
C THR A 75 5.65 16.09 7.00
N ALA A 76 5.14 14.85 7.01
CA ALA A 76 4.52 14.30 8.21
C ALA A 76 5.54 13.68 9.18
N LEU A 77 6.51 12.91 8.69
CA LEU A 77 7.50 12.22 9.53
C LEU A 77 8.43 13.15 10.34
N PRO A 78 8.97 14.26 9.80
CA PRO A 78 9.91 15.09 10.56
C PRO A 78 9.33 15.76 11.80
N GLY A 79 8.00 15.91 11.89
CA GLY A 79 7.30 16.52 13.02
C GLY A 79 6.61 15.53 13.97
N ILE A 80 6.78 14.22 13.75
CA ILE A 80 6.01 13.19 14.45
C ILE A 80 6.54 12.93 15.86
N HIS A 81 5.67 12.99 16.87
CA HIS A 81 5.98 12.60 18.24
C HIS A 81 5.37 11.23 18.53
N TRP A 82 6.15 10.16 18.36
CA TRP A 82 5.67 8.78 18.48
C TRP A 82 4.89 8.55 19.78
N ARG A 83 3.61 8.19 19.66
CA ARG A 83 2.73 7.99 20.82
C ARG A 83 2.89 6.61 21.44
N THR A 84 3.05 5.58 20.61
CA THR A 84 3.19 4.16 21.03
C THR A 84 3.96 3.35 19.99
N SER A 85 4.44 2.15 20.34
CA SER A 85 5.08 1.23 19.38
C SER A 85 4.13 0.78 18.26
N VAL A 86 2.82 0.76 18.50
CA VAL A 86 1.81 0.41 17.47
C VAL A 86 1.66 1.49 16.42
N ASP A 87 1.75 2.75 16.84
CA ASP A 87 1.75 3.89 15.95
C ASP A 87 2.98 3.90 15.03
N PHE A 88 4.15 3.50 15.56
CA PHE A 88 5.35 3.26 14.76
C PHE A 88 5.12 2.18 13.70
N ILE A 89 4.59 1.02 14.09
CA ILE A 89 4.30 -0.08 13.15
C ILE A 89 3.30 0.36 12.09
N ALA A 90 2.22 1.04 12.47
CA ALA A 90 1.18 1.50 11.54
C ALA A 90 1.75 2.42 10.45
N VAL A 91 2.50 3.45 10.84
CA VAL A 91 3.08 4.43 9.90
C VAL A 91 4.12 3.78 9.00
N TRP A 92 5.04 2.97 9.55
CA TRP A 92 6.06 2.31 8.75
C TRP A 92 5.48 1.25 7.81
N SER A 93 4.54 0.42 8.27
CA SER A 93 3.84 -0.52 7.39
C SER A 93 3.11 0.21 6.27
N TYR A 94 2.48 1.34 6.54
CA TYR A 94 1.83 2.14 5.51
C TYR A 94 2.83 2.67 4.47
N LEU A 95 3.96 3.23 4.92
CA LEU A 95 5.02 3.71 4.02
C LEU A 95 5.66 2.59 3.21
N LEU A 96 5.85 1.40 3.80
CA LEU A 96 6.38 0.22 3.12
C LEU A 96 5.47 -0.25 1.97
N GLY A 97 4.19 0.12 1.97
CA GLY A 97 3.26 -0.13 0.86
C GLY A 97 3.72 0.44 -0.49
N VAL A 98 4.64 1.41 -0.52
CA VAL A 98 5.21 1.93 -1.77
C VAL A 98 6.08 0.90 -2.48
N ILE A 99 6.77 0.03 -1.73
CA ILE A 99 7.75 -0.92 -2.29
C ILE A 99 7.06 -1.91 -3.23
N PRO A 100 5.98 -2.60 -2.82
CA PRO A 100 5.24 -3.48 -3.72
C PRO A 100 4.68 -2.77 -4.96
N PHE A 101 4.13 -1.57 -4.82
CA PHE A 101 3.59 -0.83 -5.96
C PHE A 101 4.67 -0.47 -6.98
N VAL A 102 5.81 0.04 -6.51
CA VAL A 102 6.95 0.34 -7.37
C VAL A 102 7.50 -0.94 -8.00
N ALA A 103 7.59 -2.04 -7.25
CA ALA A 103 8.02 -3.32 -7.80
C ALA A 103 7.10 -3.81 -8.93
N LEU A 104 5.78 -3.70 -8.77
CA LEU A 104 4.79 -4.03 -9.80
C LEU A 104 4.97 -3.17 -11.04
N ALA A 105 5.05 -1.84 -10.88
CA ALA A 105 5.27 -0.94 -12.00
C ALA A 105 6.60 -1.23 -12.73
N LEU A 106 7.67 -1.56 -12.01
CA LEU A 106 8.96 -1.92 -12.61
C LEU A 106 8.92 -3.24 -13.39
N ILE A 107 8.12 -4.21 -12.95
CA ILE A 107 7.90 -5.47 -13.70
C ILE A 107 7.13 -5.18 -14.99
N ASP A 108 6.09 -4.36 -14.94
CA ASP A 108 5.26 -4.02 -16.11
C ASP A 108 5.95 -3.06 -17.10
N LEU A 109 6.82 -2.17 -16.61
CA LEU A 109 7.72 -1.36 -17.45
C LEU A 109 8.84 -2.21 -18.08
N GLY A 110 8.97 -3.48 -17.67
CA GLY A 110 10.00 -4.38 -18.17
C GLY A 110 11.39 -4.00 -17.71
N TRP A 111 11.52 -3.23 -16.63
CA TRP A 111 12.82 -2.92 -16.01
C TRP A 111 13.29 -4.09 -15.13
N VAL A 112 12.35 -4.74 -14.45
CA VAL A 112 12.59 -5.96 -13.65
C VAL A 112 12.09 -7.19 -14.42
N GLY A 113 12.92 -8.24 -14.50
CA GLY A 113 12.53 -9.50 -15.14
C GLY A 113 12.62 -9.53 -16.67
N LYS A 114 13.50 -8.72 -17.29
CA LYS A 114 13.71 -8.68 -18.75
C LYS A 114 13.94 -10.06 -19.40
N ARG A 115 14.58 -10.99 -18.68
CA ARG A 115 14.91 -12.35 -19.14
C ARG A 115 13.92 -13.43 -18.67
N LYS A 116 12.88 -13.06 -17.94
CA LYS A 116 11.91 -14.01 -17.36
C LYS A 116 10.80 -14.34 -18.35
N SER A 117 10.34 -15.59 -18.32
CA SER A 117 9.21 -16.04 -19.13
C SER A 117 7.92 -15.29 -18.74
N PRO A 118 6.90 -15.25 -19.61
CA PRO A 118 5.60 -14.65 -19.28
C PRO A 118 5.01 -15.20 -17.96
N ASP A 119 5.13 -16.51 -17.74
CA ASP A 119 4.63 -17.17 -16.54
C ASP A 119 5.38 -16.77 -15.27
N GLU A 120 6.71 -16.61 -15.37
CA GLU A 120 7.52 -16.14 -14.24
C GLU A 120 7.20 -14.68 -13.87
N LYS A 121 6.94 -13.82 -14.87
CA LYS A 121 6.51 -12.45 -14.61
C LYS A 121 5.16 -12.39 -13.92
N MET A 122 4.22 -13.24 -14.35
CA MET A 122 2.90 -13.37 -13.72
C MET A 122 3.01 -13.83 -12.27
N LYS A 123 3.88 -14.80 -11.96
CA LYS A 123 4.17 -15.21 -10.58
C LYS A 123 4.72 -14.07 -9.73
N LEU A 124 5.68 -13.30 -10.24
CA LEU A 124 6.24 -12.15 -9.51
C LEU A 124 5.17 -11.09 -9.25
N HIS A 125 4.33 -10.80 -10.24
CA HIS A 125 3.19 -9.90 -10.09
C HIS A 125 2.28 -10.32 -8.94
N PHE A 126 1.89 -11.59 -8.94
CA PHE A 126 1.03 -12.14 -7.89
C PHE A 126 1.67 -12.07 -6.50
N ILE A 127 2.96 -12.38 -6.38
CA ILE A 127 3.69 -12.31 -5.11
C ILE A 127 3.73 -10.87 -4.59
N TRP A 128 4.12 -9.90 -5.42
CA TRP A 128 4.21 -8.50 -4.99
C TRP A 128 2.86 -7.92 -4.61
N LEU A 129 1.79 -8.26 -5.35
CA LEU A 129 0.42 -7.90 -4.97
C LEU A 129 0.01 -8.50 -3.63
N THR A 130 0.35 -9.76 -3.39
CA THR A 130 0.04 -10.43 -2.11
C THR A 130 0.78 -9.75 -0.95
N VAL A 131 2.08 -9.45 -1.13
CA VAL A 131 2.88 -8.72 -0.15
C VAL A 131 2.27 -7.35 0.14
N PHE A 132 1.85 -6.61 -0.90
CA PHE A 132 1.15 -5.35 -0.74
C PHE A 132 -0.09 -5.49 0.14
N LEU A 133 -0.94 -6.47 -0.16
CA LEU A 133 -2.20 -6.66 0.53
C LEU A 133 -1.96 -6.94 2.02
N VAL A 134 -0.98 -7.79 2.36
CA VAL A 134 -0.62 -8.07 3.75
C VAL A 134 -0.12 -6.81 4.45
N VAL A 135 0.85 -6.09 3.87
CA VAL A 135 1.45 -4.90 4.48
C VAL A 135 0.41 -3.79 4.67
N ALA A 136 -0.47 -3.58 3.70
CA ALA A 136 -1.56 -2.60 3.79
C ALA A 136 -2.56 -2.96 4.91
N HIS A 137 -2.92 -4.24 5.06
CA HIS A 137 -3.81 -4.67 6.13
C HIS A 137 -3.15 -4.54 7.51
N VAL A 138 -1.84 -4.83 7.63
CA VAL A 138 -1.10 -4.55 8.87
C VAL A 138 -1.19 -3.06 9.21
N ALA A 139 -0.93 -2.17 8.25
CA ALA A 139 -1.07 -0.73 8.48
C ALA A 139 -2.48 -0.34 8.95
N MET A 140 -3.54 -0.89 8.34
CA MET A 140 -4.92 -0.61 8.71
C MET A 140 -5.27 -1.15 10.11
N ILE A 141 -4.92 -2.39 10.42
CA ILE A 141 -5.19 -3.01 11.72
C ILE A 141 -4.50 -2.22 12.83
N PHE A 142 -3.18 -2.03 12.72
CA PHE A 142 -2.40 -1.32 13.73
C PHE A 142 -2.76 0.16 13.81
N GLY A 143 -3.13 0.76 12.68
CA GLY A 143 -3.65 2.12 12.62
C GLY A 143 -4.94 2.30 13.42
N MET A 144 -5.87 1.35 13.33
CA MET A 144 -7.18 1.43 13.99
C MET A 144 -7.19 0.93 15.44
N ILE A 145 -6.11 0.30 15.92
CA ILE A 145 -6.01 -0.13 17.33
C ILE A 145 -6.05 1.08 18.26
N ASN A 146 -6.87 1.00 19.32
CA ASN A 146 -6.88 2.01 20.37
C ASN A 146 -5.54 1.97 21.15
N PRO A 147 -4.73 3.05 21.09
CA PRO A 147 -3.41 3.06 21.73
C PRO A 147 -3.45 2.92 23.26
N GLN A 148 -4.61 3.15 23.89
CA GLN A 148 -4.78 2.96 25.33
C GLN A 148 -4.69 1.50 25.79
N ILE A 149 -4.97 0.54 24.91
CA ILE A 149 -4.89 -0.90 25.24
C ILE A 149 -3.45 -1.28 25.58
N ILE A 150 -2.47 -0.65 24.95
CA ILE A 150 -1.05 -0.97 25.10
C ILE A 150 -0.42 -0.19 26.26
N LEU A 151 -0.83 1.06 26.46
CA LEU A 151 -0.44 1.86 27.62
C LEU A 151 -0.90 1.22 28.95
N LYS A 152 -2.10 0.61 28.98
CA LYS A 152 -2.58 -0.15 30.15
C LYS A 152 -1.79 -1.43 30.42
N THR A 153 -1.21 -2.05 29.39
CA THR A 153 -0.41 -3.27 29.53
C THR A 153 1.01 -2.95 29.98
N ALA A 154 1.59 -1.83 29.54
CA ALA A 154 2.91 -1.35 29.97
C ALA A 154 2.94 -0.89 31.44
N GLY A 155 1.82 -0.39 31.98
CA GLY A 155 1.70 -0.04 33.40
C GLY A 155 1.42 -1.22 34.34
N LYS A 156 1.42 -2.46 33.84
CA LYS A 156 1.21 -3.70 34.61
C LYS A 156 2.41 -4.65 34.61
N MET A 157 3.58 -4.20 34.13
CA MET A 157 4.86 -4.90 34.33
C MET A 157 5.74 -4.11 35.28
#